data_AF-A0A367EJC9-F1
#
_entry.id   AF-A0A367EJC9-F1
#
_cell.length_a   1.000
_cell.length_b   1.000
_cell.length_c   1.000
_cell.angle_alpha   90.00
_cell.angle_beta   90.00
_cell.angle_gamma   90.00
#
_symmetry.space_group_name_H-M   'P 1'
#
loop_
_entity.id
_entity.type
_entity.pdbx_description
1 polymer ?
#
loop_
_entity_poly.entity_id
_entity_poly.type
_entity_poly.pdbx_seq_one_letter_code
_entity_poly.pdbx_strand_id
1 'polypeptide(L)' 'MPVPKRDNRGDGRGSRCRRRALTQDHQDHAALAEIELCGELMIAASAAEGPLSRARIDEVLRRAAGELDEAPGPTR' A
#
# COMPACT_ATOMS: atom_id res chain seq x y z
N MET A 1 -39.97 -35.68 -21.92
CA MET A 1 -39.39 -35.18 -20.67
C MET A 1 -38.91 -33.75 -20.89
N PRO A 2 -39.51 -32.73 -20.26
CA PRO A 2 -39.05 -31.35 -20.39
C PRO A 2 -37.78 -31.13 -19.53
N VAL A 3 -36.75 -30.53 -20.13
CA VAL A 3 -35.48 -30.22 -19.46
C VAL A 3 -35.63 -29.03 -18.51
N PRO A 4 -35.04 -29.06 -17.31
CA PRO A 4 -35.12 -27.94 -16.38
C PRO A 4 -34.33 -26.74 -16.92
N LYS A 5 -35.02 -25.59 -17.00
CA LYS A 5 -34.44 -24.29 -17.36
C LYS A 5 -33.48 -23.88 -16.23
N ARG A 6 -32.20 -23.68 -16.58
CA ARG A 6 -31.21 -23.12 -15.66
C ARG A 6 -31.53 -21.65 -15.44
N ASP A 7 -32.15 -21.34 -14.32
CA ASP A 7 -32.32 -19.96 -13.91
C ASP A 7 -30.94 -19.38 -13.57
N ASN A 8 -30.51 -18.43 -14.40
CA ASN A 8 -29.28 -17.68 -14.23
C ASN A 8 -29.51 -16.67 -13.09
N ARG A 9 -29.40 -17.15 -11.85
CA ARG A 9 -29.51 -16.32 -10.64
C ARG A 9 -28.20 -15.54 -10.52
N GLY A 10 -28.11 -14.46 -11.28
CA GLY A 10 -26.96 -13.58 -11.38
C GLY A 10 -26.46 -13.15 -10.01
N ASP A 11 -25.18 -13.44 -9.77
CA ASP A 11 -24.46 -13.13 -8.55
C ASP A 11 -24.52 -11.64 -8.18
N GLY A 12 -25.08 -11.34 -7.01
CA GLY A 12 -24.92 -10.07 -6.30
C GLY A 12 -23.47 -9.83 -5.79
N ARG A 13 -22.46 -10.10 -6.62
CA ARG A 13 -21.02 -9.98 -6.30
C ARG A 13 -20.39 -8.69 -6.84
N GLY A 14 -21.04 -7.94 -7.72
CA GLY A 14 -20.44 -6.74 -8.37
C GLY A 14 -20.01 -5.62 -7.41
N SER A 15 -20.82 -5.28 -6.40
CA SER A 15 -20.50 -4.19 -5.47
C SER A 15 -19.55 -4.58 -4.34
N ARG A 16 -19.42 -5.88 -4.03
CA ARG A 16 -18.47 -6.39 -3.04
C ARG A 16 -17.07 -6.55 -3.62
N CYS A 17 -16.95 -7.03 -4.86
CA CYS A 17 -15.66 -7.14 -5.54
C CYS A 17 -14.98 -5.77 -5.74
N ARG A 18 -15.74 -4.75 -6.17
CA ARG A 18 -15.19 -3.40 -6.37
C ARG A 18 -14.74 -2.73 -5.07
N ARG A 19 -15.54 -2.81 -4.01
CA ARG A 19 -15.13 -2.27 -2.70
C ARG A 19 -13.88 -2.97 -2.18
N ARG A 20 -13.81 -4.29 -2.31
CA ARG A 20 -12.66 -5.08 -1.84
C ARG A 20 -11.39 -4.80 -2.65
N ALA A 21 -11.50 -4.59 -3.96
CA ALA A 21 -10.37 -4.20 -4.81
C ALA A 21 -9.81 -2.82 -4.41
N LEU A 22 -10.67 -1.78 -4.30
CA LEU A 22 -10.22 -0.44 -3.91
C LEU A 22 -9.58 -0.39 -2.52
N THR A 23 -10.11 -1.16 -1.56
CA THR A 23 -9.49 -1.26 -0.24
C THR A 23 -8.17 -2.01 -0.29
N GLN A 24 -8.06 -3.05 -1.13
CA GLN A 24 -6.84 -3.82 -1.30
C GLN A 24 -5.75 -2.96 -1.95
N ASP A 25 -6.05 -2.22 -3.02
CA ASP A 25 -5.11 -1.30 -3.68
C ASP A 25 -4.53 -0.31 -2.66
N HIS A 26 -5.38 0.26 -1.80
CA HIS A 26 -4.93 1.17 -0.74
C HIS A 26 -4.04 0.48 0.32
N GLN A 27 -4.37 -0.76 0.72
CA GLN A 27 -3.52 -1.54 1.64
C GLN A 27 -2.18 -1.90 1.00
N ASP A 28 -2.17 -2.25 -0.29
CA ASP A 28 -0.98 -2.63 -1.03
C ASP A 28 -0.05 -1.41 -1.18
N HIS A 29 -0.60 -0.22 -1.47
CA HIS A 29 0.16 1.04 -1.46
C HIS A 29 0.75 1.36 -0.08
N ALA A 30 -0.02 1.18 1.00
CA ALA A 30 0.48 1.41 2.36
C ALA A 30 1.61 0.44 2.74
N ALA A 31 1.45 -0.85 2.39
CA ALA A 31 2.48 -1.86 2.64
C ALA A 31 3.76 -1.60 1.84
N LEU A 32 3.65 -1.16 0.59
CA LEU A 32 4.80 -0.79 -0.23
C LEU A 32 5.53 0.43 0.34
N ALA A 33 4.81 1.47 0.77
CA ALA A 33 5.39 2.63 1.41
C ALA A 33 6.11 2.27 2.74
N GLU A 34 5.57 1.33 3.51
CA GLU A 34 6.22 0.84 4.74
C GLU A 34 7.50 0.07 4.43
N ILE A 35 7.51 -0.78 3.40
CA ILE A 35 8.70 -1.52 2.95
C ILE A 35 9.80 -0.55 2.52
N GLU A 36 9.45 0.46 1.72
CA GLU A 36 10.39 1.49 1.26
C GLU A 36 10.99 2.25 2.44
N LEU A 37 10.16 2.71 3.38
CA LEU A 37 10.63 3.38 4.60
C LEU A 37 11.54 2.49 5.45
N CYS A 38 11.22 1.21 5.58
CA CYS A 38 12.07 0.25 6.30
C CYS A 38 13.44 0.08 5.61
N GLY A 39 13.47 0.09 4.28
CA GLY A 39 14.70 0.07 3.48
C GLY A 39 15.59 1.28 3.77
N GLU A 40 15.02 2.48 3.75
CA GLU A 40 15.72 3.73 4.07
C GLU A 40 16.31 3.72 5.48
N LEU A 41 15.56 3.23 6.47
CA LEU A 41 16.05 3.07 7.84
C LEU A 41 17.18 2.05 7.95
N MET A 42 17.13 0.96 7.17
CA MET A 42 18.18 -0.07 7.15
C MET A 42 19.49 0.46 6.54
N ILE A 43 19.40 1.26 5.48
CA ILE A 43 20.55 1.93 4.87
C ILE A 43 21.14 2.94 5.85
N ALA A 44 20.31 3.78 6.46
CA ALA A 44 20.76 4.76 7.45
C ALA A 44 21.45 4.09 8.65
N ALA A 45 20.92 2.96 9.13
CA ALA A 45 21.53 2.18 10.20
C ALA A 45 22.87 1.57 9.78
N SER A 46 22.95 1.04 8.56
CA SER A 46 24.17 0.43 8.01
C SER A 46 25.29 1.45 7.78
N ALA A 47 24.94 2.71 7.50
CA ALA A 47 25.88 3.81 7.36
C ALA A 47 26.32 4.41 8.71
N ALA A 48 25.62 4.10 9.81
CA ALA A 48 25.97 4.59 11.13
C ALA A 48 27.04 3.69 11.78
N GLU A 49 27.91 4.27 12.59
CA GLU A 49 28.92 3.53 13.38
C GLU A 49 28.32 2.74 14.56
N GLY A 50 26.99 2.76 14.71
CA GLY A 50 26.26 2.11 15.80
C GLY A 50 24.74 2.29 15.66
N PRO A 51 23.95 1.94 16.69
CA PRO A 51 22.51 2.09 16.66
C PRO A 51 22.07 3.51 16.31
N LEU A 52 21.03 3.64 15.49
CA LEU A 52 20.49 4.93 15.13
C LEU A 52 20.02 5.69 16.38
N SER A 53 20.44 6.96 16.46
CA SER A 53 19.87 7.87 17.46
C SER A 53 18.42 8.20 17.09
N ARG A 54 17.60 8.48 18.10
CA ARG A 54 16.20 8.88 17.89
C ARG A 54 16.07 10.08 16.98
N ALA A 55 16.96 11.06 17.11
CA ALA A 55 17.00 12.24 16.24
C ALA A 55 17.23 11.87 14.76
N ARG A 56 18.09 10.86 14.49
CA ARG A 56 18.36 10.38 13.14
C ARG A 56 17.18 9.59 12.57
N ILE A 57 16.51 8.79 13.40
CA ILE A 57 15.26 8.10 13.01
C ILE A 57 14.19 9.14 12.63
N ASP A 58 13.98 10.16 13.47
CA ASP A 58 13.00 11.22 13.20
C ASP A 58 13.34 12.01 11.92
N GLU A 59 14.62 12.19 11.60
CA GLU A 59 15.06 12.82 10.35
C GLU A 59 14.70 11.98 9.11
N VAL A 60 14.98 10.68 9.14
CA VAL A 60 14.62 9.75 8.05
C VAL A 60 13.11 9.69 7.86
N LEU A 61 12.35 9.58 8.96
CA LEU A 61 10.88 9.60 8.93
C LEU A 61 10.32 10.89 8.32
N ARG A 62 10.92 12.06 8.64
CA ARG A 62 10.51 13.33 8.03
C ARG A 62 10.81 13.43 6.54
N ARG A 63 11.94 12.88 6.08
CA ARG A 63 12.28 12.85 4.65
C ARG A 63 11.31 11.97 3.88
N ALA A 64 11.08 10.75 4.35
CA ALA A 64 10.13 9.83 3.75
C ALA A 64 8.70 10.40 3.72
N ALA A 65 8.28 11.09 4.79
CA ALA A 65 6.97 11.76 4.81
C ALA A 65 6.85 12.88 3.76
N GLY A 66 7.93 13.62 3.50
CA GLY A 66 7.96 14.64 2.44
C GLY A 66 7.97 14.05 1.03
N GLU A 67 8.63 12.91 0.84
CA GLU A 67 8.69 12.21 -0.45
C GLU A 67 7.36 11.52 -0.82
N LEU A 68 6.61 11.03 0.18
CA LEU A 68 5.27 10.48 -0.02
C LEU A 68 4.21 11.55 -0.36
N ASP A 69 4.41 12.80 0.06
CA ASP A 69 3.54 13.93 -0.27
C ASP A 69 3.83 14.51 -1.67
N GLU A 70 5.09 14.40 -2.13
CA GLU A 70 5.56 14.74 -3.48
C GLU A 70 5.37 13.58 -4.48
N ALA A 71 4.31 12.79 -4.34
CA ALA A 71 3.91 11.87 -5.39
C ALA A 71 3.39 12.69 -6.60
N PRO A 72 3.91 12.47 -7.84
CA PRO A 72 3.34 13.11 -9.01
C PRO A 72 1.86 12.72 -9.09
N GLY A 73 0.98 13.72 -8.99
CA GLY A 73 -0.46 13.53 -9.08
C GLY A 73 -0.82 12.70 -10.32
N PRO A 74 -1.95 11.96 -10.28
CA PRO A 74 -2.30 11.00 -11.31
C PRO A 74 -2.24 11.68 -12.68
N THR A 75 -1.31 11.21 -13.52
CA THR A 75 -1.26 11.59 -14.93
C THR A 75 -2.62 11.21 -15.53
N ARG A 76 -3.35 12.25 -15.90
CA ARG A 76 -4.69 12.25 -16.48
C ARG A 76 -4.77 11.45 -17.78
#